data_AF-A0A3D0XG65-F1
#
_entry.id   AF-A0A3D0XG65-F1
#
_cell.length_a   1.000
_cell.length_b   1.000
_cell.length_c   1.000
_cell.angle_alpha   90.00
_cell.angle_beta   90.00
_cell.angle_gamma   90.00
#
_symmetry.space_group_name_H-M   'P 1'
#
loop_
_entity.id
_entity.type
_entity.pdbx_description
1 polymer ?
#
loop_
_entity_poly.entity_id
_entity_poly.type
_entity_poly.pdbx_seq_one_letter_code
_entity_poly.pdbx_strand_id
1 'polypeptide(L)'
;MRCVLQWFFICLIGLASSFSTRALGSSTEILKVLPHWLDRQGRHTVSPSLFERDAYQLHLKEHREEVSTIRFDVNWRLKERGLQGCTLHLEARFGSEEGIQTLEQKTLIETGKRRKKGWSGLRIPEASFEAQSNLIAWRVRLMRGDEVLATRTSFLW
;
A
#
# COMPACT_ATOMS: atom_id res chain seq x y z
N MET A 1 -10.84 73.65 -11.19
CA MET A 1 -9.99 72.50 -10.81
C MET A 1 -10.85 71.37 -10.25
N ARG A 2 -11.63 70.72 -11.12
CA ARG A 2 -12.48 69.56 -10.82
C ARG A 2 -12.72 68.90 -12.19
N CYS A 3 -12.10 67.76 -12.50
CA CYS A 3 -12.60 66.82 -13.53
C CYS A 3 -11.74 65.59 -13.86
N VAL A 4 -10.51 65.43 -13.37
CA VAL A 4 -9.62 64.37 -13.94
C VAL A 4 -9.06 63.41 -12.90
N LEU A 5 -9.81 63.12 -11.82
CA LEU A 5 -9.33 62.21 -10.78
C LEU A 5 -10.40 61.21 -10.33
N GLN A 6 -11.20 60.68 -11.26
CA GLN A 6 -12.23 59.68 -10.89
C GLN A 6 -12.45 58.60 -11.95
N TRP A 7 -11.45 58.36 -12.80
CA TRP A 7 -11.53 57.39 -13.90
C TRP A 7 -10.28 56.49 -13.99
N PHE A 8 -9.60 56.24 -12.86
CA PHE A 8 -8.54 55.23 -12.77
C PHE A 8 -8.84 54.11 -11.76
N PHE A 9 -9.94 54.19 -11.01
CA PHE A 9 -10.24 53.24 -9.93
C PHE A 9 -11.18 52.09 -10.31
N ILE A 10 -11.60 51.98 -11.58
CA ILE A 10 -12.59 50.98 -12.02
C ILE A 10 -11.98 49.87 -12.90
N CYS A 11 -10.74 49.99 -13.36
CA CYS A 11 -10.09 48.93 -14.17
C CYS A 11 -9.28 47.90 -13.37
N LEU A 12 -9.14 48.03 -12.05
CA LEU A 12 -8.29 47.14 -11.23
C LEU A 12 -9.05 46.09 -10.41
N ILE A 13 -10.34 45.85 -10.68
CA ILE A 13 -11.17 44.85 -9.99
C ILE A 13 -11.60 43.70 -10.93
N GLY A 14 -11.12 43.70 -12.18
CA GLY A 14 -11.54 42.75 -13.22
C GLY A 14 -10.71 41.48 -13.39
N LEU A 15 -9.71 41.19 -12.54
CA LEU A 15 -8.80 40.04 -12.70
C LEU A 15 -8.62 39.20 -11.44
N ALA A 16 -9.69 39.00 -10.65
CA ALA A 16 -9.74 37.96 -9.62
C ALA A 16 -10.61 36.79 -10.10
N SER A 17 -10.40 36.35 -11.34
CA SER A 17 -11.05 35.17 -11.92
C SER A 17 -10.45 33.92 -11.29
N SER A 18 -11.02 33.53 -10.15
CA SER A 18 -11.08 32.17 -9.60
C SER A 18 -10.01 31.21 -10.15
N PHE A 19 -8.81 31.25 -9.58
CA PHE A 19 -7.94 30.07 -9.55
C PHE A 19 -8.65 29.02 -8.69
N SER A 20 -9.64 28.34 -9.27
CA SER A 20 -10.11 27.06 -8.76
C SER A 20 -8.97 26.09 -8.96
N THR A 21 -8.03 26.09 -8.01
CA THR A 21 -7.20 24.92 -7.77
C THR A 21 -8.19 23.81 -7.46
N ARG A 22 -8.51 22.99 -8.48
CA ARG A 22 -9.00 21.65 -8.23
C ARG A 22 -7.91 20.99 -7.40
N ALA A 23 -8.04 21.07 -6.08
CA ALA A 23 -7.35 20.17 -5.20
C ALA A 23 -7.74 18.80 -5.71
N LEU A 24 -6.84 18.12 -6.43
CA LEU A 24 -6.93 16.68 -6.61
C LEU A 24 -6.90 16.14 -5.19
N GLY A 25 -8.08 15.99 -4.58
CA GLY A 25 -8.22 15.45 -3.25
C GLY A 25 -7.58 14.08 -3.30
N SER A 26 -6.47 13.90 -2.57
CA SER A 26 -5.80 12.62 -2.51
C SER A 26 -6.82 11.58 -2.03
N SER A 27 -7.16 10.61 -2.87
CA SER A 27 -8.09 9.54 -2.49
C SER A 27 -7.46 8.61 -1.45
N THR A 28 -8.29 7.87 -0.74
CA THR A 28 -7.84 6.70 0.02
C THR A 28 -7.45 5.61 -0.98
N GLU A 29 -6.24 5.06 -0.87
CA GLU A 29 -5.70 4.14 -1.85
C GLU A 29 -4.63 3.21 -1.26
N ILE A 30 -4.48 2.04 -1.88
CA ILE A 30 -3.31 1.16 -1.74
C ILE A 30 -2.40 1.41 -2.93
N LEU A 31 -1.23 2.00 -2.67
CA LEU A 31 -0.29 2.44 -3.69
C LEU A 31 0.55 1.30 -4.24
N LYS A 32 1.06 0.45 -3.34
CA LYS A 32 1.95 -0.66 -3.66
C LYS A 32 1.71 -1.80 -2.68
N VAL A 33 1.91 -3.02 -3.17
CA VAL A 33 1.96 -4.24 -2.37
C VAL A 33 3.17 -5.00 -2.85
N LEU A 34 4.10 -5.30 -1.94
CA LEU A 34 5.37 -5.95 -2.24
C LEU A 34 5.44 -7.28 -1.47
N PRO A 35 5.29 -8.42 -2.16
CA PRO A 35 5.52 -9.72 -1.56
C PRO A 35 7.04 -9.94 -1.38
N HIS A 36 7.44 -10.41 -0.21
CA HIS A 36 8.82 -10.68 0.16
C HIS A 36 8.94 -12.05 0.83
N TRP A 37 9.69 -12.97 0.21
CA TRP A 37 10.09 -14.20 0.86
C TRP A 37 11.03 -13.88 2.03
N LEU A 38 10.81 -14.56 3.15
CA LEU A 38 11.62 -14.43 4.35
C LEU A 38 12.41 -15.71 4.58
N ASP A 39 13.69 -15.56 4.87
CA ASP A 39 14.51 -16.68 5.31
C ASP A 39 14.16 -17.12 6.75
N ARG A 40 14.83 -18.16 7.25
CA ARG A 40 14.66 -18.66 8.63
C ARG A 40 15.01 -17.64 9.73
N GLN A 41 15.70 -16.55 9.40
CA GLN A 41 15.99 -15.45 10.32
C GLN A 41 15.00 -14.28 10.15
N GLY A 42 14.00 -14.41 9.27
CA GLY A 42 13.01 -13.39 8.99
C GLY A 42 13.50 -12.26 8.07
N ARG A 43 14.64 -12.45 7.38
CA ARG A 43 15.24 -11.47 6.47
C ARG A 43 14.66 -11.62 5.07
N HIS A 44 14.41 -10.49 4.42
CA HIS A 44 14.02 -10.40 3.01
C HIS A 44 15.14 -9.85 2.11
N THR A 45 16.25 -9.45 2.72
CA THR A 45 17.46 -8.95 2.08
C THR A 45 18.63 -9.14 3.04
N VAL A 46 19.83 -9.35 2.51
CA VAL A 46 21.08 -9.42 3.28
C VAL A 46 21.79 -8.07 3.39
N SER A 47 21.34 -7.06 2.63
CA SER A 47 21.91 -5.71 2.66
C SER A 47 20.84 -4.65 2.36
N PRO A 48 21.09 -3.36 2.64
CA PRO A 48 20.13 -2.29 2.33
C PRO A 48 20.05 -1.94 0.82
N SER A 49 20.86 -2.57 -0.04
CA SER A 49 20.83 -2.33 -1.48
C SER A 49 19.60 -2.96 -2.13
N LEU A 50 18.95 -2.21 -3.03
CA LEU A 50 17.81 -2.73 -3.80
C LEU A 50 18.22 -3.85 -4.76
N PHE A 51 19.42 -3.75 -5.35
CA PHE A 51 19.96 -4.78 -6.24
C PHE A 51 20.19 -6.10 -5.48
N GLU A 52 20.81 -6.01 -4.31
CA GLU A 52 21.05 -7.16 -3.44
C GLU A 52 19.75 -7.77 -2.92
N ARG A 53 18.75 -6.95 -2.59
CA ARG A 53 17.42 -7.47 -2.23
C ARG A 53 16.84 -8.30 -3.37
N ASP A 54 16.87 -7.80 -4.59
CA ASP A 54 16.25 -8.49 -5.72
C ASP A 54 17.00 -9.78 -6.07
N ALA A 55 18.34 -9.77 -5.99
CA ALA A 55 19.17 -10.98 -6.10
C ALA A 55 18.84 -11.99 -4.99
N TYR A 56 18.72 -11.54 -3.74
CA TYR A 56 18.39 -12.42 -2.62
C TYR A 56 16.97 -12.98 -2.71
N GLN A 57 16.01 -12.22 -3.22
CA GLN A 57 14.65 -12.71 -3.48
C GLN A 57 14.62 -13.76 -4.61
N LEU A 58 15.52 -13.67 -5.59
CA LEU A 58 15.69 -14.74 -6.59
C LEU A 58 16.31 -15.99 -5.94
N HIS A 59 17.37 -15.83 -5.15
CA HIS A 59 17.98 -16.91 -4.37
C HIS A 59 16.93 -17.65 -3.53
N LEU A 60 16.12 -16.95 -2.74
CA LEU A 60 15.06 -17.57 -1.92
C LEU A 60 13.93 -18.22 -2.74
N LYS A 61 13.76 -17.87 -4.02
CA LYS A 61 12.82 -18.58 -4.91
C LYS A 61 13.42 -19.87 -5.42
N GLU A 62 14.72 -19.89 -5.69
CA GLU A 62 15.45 -21.07 -6.17
C GLU A 62 15.78 -22.04 -5.02
N HIS A 63 15.93 -21.53 -3.80
CA HIS A 63 16.28 -22.25 -2.57
C HIS A 63 15.13 -22.23 -1.57
N ARG A 64 14.00 -22.87 -1.91
CA ARG A 64 12.76 -22.83 -1.12
C ARG A 64 12.93 -23.39 0.29
N GLU A 65 13.84 -24.33 0.48
CA GLU A 65 14.20 -24.88 1.79
C GLU A 65 14.69 -23.82 2.78
N GLU A 66 15.23 -22.70 2.31
CA GLU A 66 15.69 -21.60 3.17
C GLU A 66 14.55 -20.66 3.60
N VAL A 67 13.38 -20.75 2.96
CA VAL A 67 12.24 -19.87 3.20
C VAL A 67 11.42 -20.36 4.38
N SER A 68 11.19 -19.47 5.35
CA SER A 68 10.29 -19.72 6.49
C SER A 68 8.86 -19.29 6.21
N THR A 69 8.68 -18.17 5.52
CA THR A 69 7.37 -17.59 5.20
C THR A 69 7.48 -16.47 4.17
N ILE A 70 6.37 -15.78 3.92
CA ILE A 70 6.27 -14.58 3.10
C ILE A 70 5.62 -13.43 3.89
N ARG A 71 6.10 -12.22 3.64
CA ARG A 71 5.53 -10.97 4.14
C ARG A 71 5.11 -10.08 2.98
N PHE A 72 3.96 -9.43 3.11
CA PHE A 72 3.47 -8.43 2.18
C PHE A 72 3.63 -7.05 2.78
N ASP A 73 4.50 -6.23 2.19
CA ASP A 73 4.66 -4.84 2.58
C ASP A 73 3.72 -3.97 1.75
N VAL A 74 2.76 -3.35 2.43
CA VAL A 74 1.66 -2.60 1.80
C VAL A 74 1.85 -1.12 2.04
N ASN A 75 2.00 -0.36 0.95
CA ASN A 75 2.01 1.08 0.98
C ASN A 75 0.59 1.60 0.81
N TRP A 76 0.12 2.36 1.79
CA TRP A 76 -1.23 2.88 1.83
C TRP A 76 -1.23 4.40 2.02
N ARG A 77 -2.32 5.02 1.57
CA ARG A 77 -2.61 6.44 1.75
C ARG A 77 -4.08 6.62 2.07
N LEU A 78 -4.38 7.52 2.99
CA LEU A 78 -5.72 7.90 3.39
C LEU A 78 -6.04 9.30 2.87
N LYS A 79 -7.30 9.51 2.49
CA LYS A 79 -7.81 10.83 2.13
C LYS A 79 -7.69 11.81 3.30
N GLU A 80 -8.06 11.35 4.48
CA GLU A 80 -8.15 12.17 5.69
C GLU A 80 -7.16 11.68 6.75
N ARG A 81 -6.67 12.62 7.58
CA ARG A 81 -5.78 12.30 8.72
C ARG A 81 -6.62 11.83 9.90
N GLY A 82 -6.05 10.97 10.74
CA GLY A 82 -6.69 10.56 12.00
C GLY A 82 -7.90 9.65 11.82
N LEU A 83 -8.09 9.08 10.63
CA LEU A 83 -9.11 8.05 10.38
C LEU A 83 -8.74 6.79 11.19
N GLN A 84 -9.54 6.45 12.20
CA GLN A 84 -9.26 5.33 13.10
C GLN A 84 -9.93 4.02 12.63
N GLY A 85 -9.54 2.90 13.25
CA GLY A 85 -10.16 1.60 13.00
C GLY A 85 -9.94 1.04 11.59
N CYS A 86 -8.89 1.49 10.91
CA CYS A 86 -8.57 1.03 9.57
C CYS A 86 -7.73 -0.25 9.62
N THR A 87 -8.09 -1.26 8.85
CA THR A 87 -7.38 -2.53 8.76
C THR A 87 -6.97 -2.84 7.33
N LEU A 88 -5.83 -3.51 7.14
CA LEU A 88 -5.49 -4.16 5.88
C LEU A 88 -5.85 -5.63 5.98
N HIS A 89 -6.59 -6.13 5.00
CA HIS A 89 -6.98 -7.52 4.86
C HIS A 89 -6.27 -8.08 3.63
N LEU A 90 -5.36 -9.02 3.84
CA LEU A 90 -4.66 -9.77 2.81
C LEU A 90 -5.36 -11.11 2.60
N GLU A 91 -5.53 -11.47 1.34
CA GLU A 91 -5.82 -12.83 0.88
C GLU A 91 -4.74 -13.21 -0.13
N ALA A 92 -4.05 -14.32 0.10
CA ALA A 92 -2.97 -14.81 -0.76
C ALA A 92 -3.25 -16.25 -1.19
N ARG A 93 -3.24 -16.49 -2.50
CA ARG A 93 -3.45 -17.80 -3.11
C ARG A 93 -2.09 -18.44 -3.38
N PHE A 94 -1.88 -19.62 -2.80
CA PHE A 94 -0.69 -20.44 -2.99
C PHE A 94 -1.07 -21.72 -3.73
N GLY A 95 -0.26 -22.10 -4.71
CA GLY A 95 -0.42 -23.35 -5.46
C GLY A 95 0.66 -24.36 -5.10
N SER A 96 0.26 -25.60 -4.90
CA SER A 96 1.13 -26.76 -4.74
C SER A 96 0.58 -27.93 -5.57
N GLU A 97 1.21 -29.11 -5.47
CA GLU A 97 0.69 -30.35 -6.08
C GLU A 97 -0.70 -30.73 -5.55
N GLU A 98 -1.03 -30.31 -4.33
CA GLU A 98 -2.30 -30.60 -3.66
C GLU A 98 -3.44 -29.66 -4.10
N GLY A 99 -3.11 -28.59 -4.84
CA GLY A 99 -4.07 -27.63 -5.37
C GLY A 99 -3.77 -26.20 -4.95
N ILE A 100 -4.81 -25.37 -4.91
CA ILE A 100 -4.71 -23.94 -4.56
C ILE A 100 -5.33 -23.70 -3.18
N GLN A 101 -4.51 -23.23 -2.24
CA GLN A 101 -4.94 -22.79 -0.92
C GLN A 101 -5.00 -21.26 -0.85
N THR A 102 -6.00 -20.70 -0.15
CA THR A 102 -6.04 -19.26 0.16
C THR A 102 -5.74 -19.05 1.64
N LEU A 103 -4.71 -18.25 1.93
CA LEU A 103 -4.34 -17.83 3.27
C LEU A 103 -4.73 -16.37 3.49
N GLU A 104 -5.31 -16.07 4.65
CA GLU A 104 -5.76 -14.73 5.00
C GLU A 104 -4.96 -14.16 6.16
N GLN A 105 -4.73 -12.84 6.13
CA GLN A 105 -4.14 -12.09 7.24
C GLN A 105 -4.77 -10.71 7.38
N LYS A 106 -4.80 -10.20 8.61
CA LYS A 106 -5.31 -8.87 8.91
C LYS A 106 -4.34 -8.13 9.82
N THR A 107 -4.14 -6.84 9.55
CA THR A 107 -3.43 -5.96 10.49
C THR A 107 -4.16 -4.63 10.61
N LEU A 108 -4.20 -4.08 11.82
CA LEU A 108 -4.57 -2.69 12.01
C LEU A 108 -3.49 -1.80 11.39
N ILE A 109 -3.88 -0.70 10.73
CA ILE A 109 -2.93 0.35 10.35
C ILE A 109 -2.93 1.44 11.42
N GLU A 110 -1.74 1.78 11.91
CA GLU A 110 -1.59 2.83 12.89
C GLU A 110 -1.71 4.20 12.24
N THR A 111 -2.87 4.82 12.42
CA THR A 111 -3.21 6.14 11.89
C THR A 111 -3.18 7.15 13.02
N GLY A 112 -1.98 7.43 13.53
CA GLY A 112 -1.80 8.52 14.50
C GLY A 112 -2.37 9.86 13.97
N LYS A 113 -2.63 10.83 14.85
CA LYS A 113 -3.35 12.10 14.53
C LYS A 113 -2.87 12.82 13.26
N ARG A 114 -1.59 12.67 12.88
CA ARG A 114 -0.98 13.33 11.70
C ARG A 114 -0.64 12.37 10.55
N ARG A 115 -0.71 11.05 10.75
CA ARG A 115 -0.27 10.06 9.74
C ARG A 115 -1.43 9.74 8.79
N LYS A 116 -1.23 10.04 7.50
CA LYS A 116 -2.16 9.70 6.40
C LYS A 116 -1.57 8.79 5.32
N LYS A 117 -0.33 8.35 5.52
CA LYS A 117 0.37 7.43 4.61
C LYS A 117 1.33 6.56 5.40
N GLY A 118 1.63 5.38 4.90
CA GLY A 118 2.54 4.49 5.59
C GLY A 118 2.80 3.20 4.85
N TRP A 119 3.68 2.42 5.45
CA TRP A 119 3.89 1.02 5.14
C TRP A 119 3.43 0.19 6.32
N SER A 120 2.82 -0.95 6.02
CA SER A 120 2.43 -1.97 7.00
C SER A 120 2.75 -3.34 6.42
N GLY A 121 3.32 -4.22 7.24
CA GLY A 121 3.65 -5.59 6.85
C GLY A 121 2.56 -6.56 7.29
N LEU A 122 2.13 -7.45 6.40
CA LEU A 122 1.29 -8.60 6.72
C LEU A 122 2.09 -9.87 6.48
N ARG A 123 2.41 -10.61 7.54
CA ARG A 123 3.19 -11.85 7.46
C ARG A 123 2.24 -13.04 7.53
N ILE A 124 2.37 -13.97 6.58
CA ILE A 124 1.68 -15.26 6.69
C ILE A 124 2.30 -16.06 7.85
N PRO A 125 1.52 -16.65 8.77
CA PRO A 125 2.07 -17.46 9.85
C PRO A 125 2.88 -18.63 9.29
N GLU A 126 4.08 -18.85 9.82
CA GLU A 126 4.96 -19.95 9.41
C GLU A 126 4.27 -21.31 9.53
N ALA A 127 3.44 -21.50 10.57
CA ALA A 127 2.67 -22.73 10.78
C ALA A 127 1.63 -23.05 9.69
N SER A 128 1.24 -22.06 8.88
CA SER A 128 0.28 -22.22 7.78
C SER A 128 0.96 -22.14 6.40
N PHE A 129 2.28 -21.95 6.37
CA PHE A 129 3.02 -21.68 5.15
C PHE A 129 3.80 -22.91 4.70
N GLU A 130 3.60 -23.30 3.45
CA GLU A 130 4.34 -24.38 2.82
C GLU A 130 5.41 -23.81 1.90
N ALA A 131 6.68 -24.10 2.20
CA ALA A 131 7.81 -23.57 1.45
C ALA A 131 7.75 -23.96 -0.04
N GLN A 132 7.27 -25.15 -0.38
CA GLN A 132 7.18 -25.59 -1.78
C GLN A 132 5.97 -25.03 -2.54
N SER A 133 5.07 -24.34 -1.85
CA SER A 133 3.95 -23.66 -2.48
C SER A 133 4.42 -22.37 -3.18
N ASN A 134 3.83 -22.10 -4.34
CA ASN A 134 4.10 -20.92 -5.14
C ASN A 134 3.00 -19.88 -4.93
N LEU A 135 3.38 -18.62 -4.71
CA LEU A 135 2.41 -17.52 -4.69
C LEU A 135 1.84 -17.31 -6.10
N ILE A 136 0.55 -17.61 -6.29
CA ILE A 136 -0.14 -17.44 -7.59
C ILE A 136 -0.72 -16.02 -7.69
N ALA A 137 -1.47 -15.61 -6.67
CA ALA A 137 -2.20 -14.36 -6.67
C ALA A 137 -2.39 -13.80 -5.26
N TRP A 138 -2.63 -12.50 -5.15
CA TRP A 138 -2.97 -11.85 -3.89
C TRP A 138 -3.97 -10.72 -4.10
N ARG A 139 -4.73 -10.45 -3.04
CA ARG A 139 -5.61 -9.29 -2.89
C ARG A 139 -5.35 -8.66 -1.53
N VAL A 140 -5.25 -7.33 -1.53
CA VAL A 140 -5.24 -6.55 -0.30
C VAL A 140 -6.39 -5.56 -0.34
N ARG A 141 -7.18 -5.53 0.73
CA ARG A 141 -8.25 -4.55 0.96
C ARG A 141 -7.90 -3.68 2.15
N LEU A 142 -8.07 -2.37 2.01
CA LEU A 142 -8.05 -1.43 3.12
C LEU A 142 -9.49 -1.22 3.56
N MET A 143 -9.78 -1.55 4.81
CA MET A 143 -11.11 -1.61 5.38
C MET A 143 -11.26 -0.59 6.52
N ARG A 144 -12.50 -0.18 6.79
CA ARG A 144 -12.91 0.49 8.03
C ARG A 144 -14.20 -0.16 8.51
N GLY A 145 -14.13 -1.00 9.53
CA GLY A 145 -15.22 -1.93 9.82
C GLY A 145 -15.49 -2.82 8.60
N ASP A 146 -16.73 -2.83 8.13
CA ASP A 146 -17.15 -3.59 6.95
C ASP A 146 -17.00 -2.83 5.62
N GLU A 147 -16.67 -1.54 5.68
CA GLU A 147 -16.50 -0.70 4.50
C GLU A 147 -15.15 -0.96 3.82
N VAL A 148 -15.15 -1.29 2.53
CA VAL A 148 -13.95 -1.37 1.69
C VAL A 148 -13.58 0.02 1.21
N LEU A 149 -12.49 0.59 1.72
CA LEU A 149 -12.01 1.92 1.33
C LEU A 149 -11.12 1.90 0.09
N ALA A 150 -10.34 0.83 -0.10
CA ALA A 150 -9.50 0.63 -1.28
C ALA A 150 -9.17 -0.86 -1.47
N THR A 151 -8.92 -1.27 -2.71
CA THR A 151 -8.51 -2.63 -3.06
C THR A 151 -7.32 -2.59 -4.02
N ARG A 152 -6.39 -3.51 -3.86
CA ARG A 152 -5.31 -3.78 -4.81
C ARG A 152 -5.16 -5.29 -4.99
N THR A 153 -4.95 -5.73 -6.21
CA THR A 153 -4.78 -7.15 -6.55
C THR A 153 -3.52 -7.36 -7.39
N SER A 154 -3.00 -8.57 -7.37
CA SER A 154 -2.08 -9.07 -8.40
C SER A 154 -2.81 -9.26 -9.73
N PHE A 155 -2.05 -9.44 -10.81
CA PHE A 155 -2.60 -9.67 -12.15
C PHE A 155 -3.51 -10.91 -12.25
N LEU A 156 -3.14 -12.02 -11.59
CA LEU A 156 -3.86 -13.30 -11.66
C LEU A 156 -4.99 -13.46 -10.61
N TRP A 157 -5.45 -12.36 -10.01
CA TRP A 157 -6.47 -12.42 -8.97
C TRP A 157 -7.87 -12.72 -9.53
#